data_AF-A0A518G5A9-F1
#
_entry.id   AF-A0A518G5A9-F1
#
_cell.length_a   1.000
_cell.length_b   1.000
_cell.length_c   1.000
_cell.angle_alpha   90.00
_cell.angle_beta   90.00
_cell.angle_gamma   90.00
#
_symmetry.space_group_name_H-M   'P 1'
#
loop_
_entity.id
_entity.type
_entity.pdbx_description
1 polymer ?
#
loop_
_entity_poly.entity_id
_entity_poly.type
_entity_poly.pdbx_seq_one_letter_code
_entity_poly.pdbx_strand_id
1 'polypeptide(L)' 'MHSELDLEQLRNEVWDEIYRAGPRSVAQLANSRDLEEAVVQSVVGHDWFVIQVDGMVCIAEN' A
#
# COMPACT_ATOMS: atom_id res chain seq x y z
N MET A 1 0.00 3.74 -19.67
CA MET A 1 0.65 2.42 -19.76
C MET A 1 1.61 2.38 -18.58
N HIS A 2 1.16 1.93 -17.41
CA HIS A 2 2.04 1.74 -16.27
C HIS A 2 2.77 0.42 -16.51
N SER A 3 4.10 0.47 -16.56
CA SER A 3 4.89 -0.74 -16.73
C SER A 3 4.75 -1.56 -15.45
N GLU A 4 4.79 -2.89 -15.53
CA GLU A 4 4.68 -3.75 -14.33
C GLU A 4 5.76 -3.43 -13.27
N LEU A 5 6.89 -2.86 -13.72
CA LEU A 5 7.97 -2.32 -12.88
C LEU A 5 7.53 -1.13 -12.01
N ASP A 6 6.58 -0.30 -12.46
CA ASP A 6 6.08 0.85 -11.71
C ASP A 6 5.22 0.41 -10.50
N LEU A 7 4.49 -0.70 -10.65
CA LEU A 7 3.61 -1.22 -9.58
C LEU A 7 4.40 -1.97 -8.51
N GLU A 8 5.44 -2.73 -8.88
CA GLU A 8 6.30 -3.40 -7.90
C GLU A 8 7.11 -2.38 -7.09
N GLN A 9 7.65 -1.35 -7.74
CA GLN A 9 8.35 -0.25 -7.05
C GLN A 9 7.41 0.45 -6.05
N LEU A 10 6.20 0.79 -6.49
CA LEU A 10 5.19 1.40 -5.61
C LEU A 10 4.80 0.46 -4.45
N ARG A 11 4.73 -0.84 -4.70
CA ARG A 11 4.49 -1.85 -3.66
C ARG A 11 5.58 -1.87 -2.60
N ASN A 12 6.84 -1.86 -3.02
CA ASN A 12 7.98 -1.80 -2.11
C ASN A 12 7.94 -0.52 -1.26
N GLU A 13 7.60 0.62 -1.86
CA GLU A 13 7.49 1.89 -1.13
C GLU A 13 6.36 1.91 -0.10
N VAL A 14 5.19 1.37 -0.45
CA VAL A 14 4.06 1.22 0.49
C VAL A 14 4.45 0.29 1.63
N TRP A 15 5.16 -0.80 1.31
CA TRP A 15 5.69 -1.72 2.31
C TRP A 15 6.67 -1.03 3.26
N ASP A 16 7.67 -0.30 2.74
CA ASP A 16 8.65 0.44 3.55
C ASP A 16 7.98 1.46 4.48
N GLU A 17 6.94 2.16 4.00
CA GLU A 17 6.22 3.11 4.82
C GLU A 17 5.46 2.43 5.97
N ILE A 18 4.71 1.37 5.70
CA ILE A 18 3.98 0.64 6.74
C ILE A 18 4.98 0.01 7.72
N TYR A 19 6.10 -0.51 7.24
CA TYR A 19 7.16 -1.08 8.08
C TYR A 19 7.76 -0.03 9.03
N ARG A 20 8.00 1.19 8.56
CA ARG A 20 8.62 2.26 9.36
C ARG A 20 7.63 3.01 10.25
N ALA A 21 6.44 3.32 9.74
CA ALA A 21 5.47 4.19 10.39
C ALA A 21 4.32 3.44 11.07
N GLY A 22 4.24 2.12 10.87
CA GLY A 22 3.13 1.28 11.31
C GLY A 22 1.94 1.31 10.33
N PRO A 23 0.82 0.67 10.72
CA PRO A 23 -0.36 0.56 9.88
C PRO A 23 -0.87 1.91 9.37
N ARG A 24 -1.32 1.95 8.12
CA ARG A 24 -1.86 3.17 7.45
C ARG A 24 -3.11 2.85 6.67
N SER A 25 -4.05 3.79 6.57
CA SER A 25 -5.20 3.61 5.68
C SER A 25 -4.82 3.86 4.22
N VAL A 26 -5.61 3.31 3.28
CA VAL A 26 -5.47 3.57 1.84
C VAL A 26 -5.43 5.07 1.54
N ALA A 27 -6.32 5.85 2.16
CA ALA A 27 -6.35 7.30 2.00
C ALA A 27 -5.08 7.98 2.49
N GLN A 28 -4.46 7.51 3.58
CA GLN A 28 -3.19 8.07 4.05
C GLN A 28 -2.04 7.78 3.08
N LEU A 29 -1.97 6.55 2.57
CA LEU A 29 -0.96 6.12 1.59
C LEU A 29 -1.12 6.83 0.24
N ALA A 30 -2.36 7.07 -0.18
CA ALA A 30 -2.70 7.84 -1.38
C ALA A 30 -2.27 9.31 -1.23
N ASN A 31 -2.67 9.95 -0.12
CA ASN A 31 -2.32 11.35 0.15
C ASN A 31 -0.82 11.56 0.33
N SER A 32 -0.08 10.60 0.92
CA SER A 32 1.37 10.75 1.12
C SER A 32 2.17 10.71 -0.19
N ARG A 33 1.56 10.24 -1.28
CA ARG A 33 2.21 10.07 -2.59
C ARG A 33 1.51 10.82 -3.73
N ASP A 34 0.48 11.60 -3.44
CA ASP A 34 -0.35 12.26 -4.46
C ASP A 34 -0.91 11.26 -5.50
N LEU A 35 -1.35 10.10 -4.99
CA LEU A 35 -1.90 9.00 -5.80
C LEU A 35 -3.41 8.91 -5.64
N GLU A 36 -4.08 8.33 -6.63
CA GLU A 36 -5.47 7.92 -6.51
C GLU A 36 -5.60 6.70 -5.58
N GLU A 37 -6.62 6.68 -4.73
CA GLU A 37 -6.89 5.57 -3.83
C GLU A 37 -7.05 4.23 -4.59
N ALA A 38 -7.59 4.24 -5.80
CA ALA A 38 -7.73 3.05 -6.63
C ALA A 38 -6.38 2.40 -7.01
N VAL A 39 -5.33 3.21 -7.18
CA VAL A 39 -3.98 2.72 -7.46
C VAL A 39 -3.42 2.06 -6.20
N VAL A 40 -3.57 2.72 -5.05
CA VAL A 40 -3.14 2.16 -3.76
C VAL A 40 -3.89 0.89 -3.42
N GLN A 41 -5.20 0.81 -3.67
CA GLN A 41 -6.01 -0.41 -3.50
C GLN A 41 -5.47 -1.56 -4.34
N SER A 42 -5.05 -1.30 -5.58
CA SER A 42 -4.44 -2.32 -6.45
C SER A 42 -3.09 -2.80 -5.91
N VAL A 43 -2.34 -1.94 -5.22
CA VAL A 43 -1.05 -2.28 -4.59
C VAL A 43 -1.24 -3.07 -3.30
N VAL A 44 -2.13 -2.62 -2.42
CA VAL A 44 -2.40 -3.27 -1.11
C VAL A 44 -3.30 -4.49 -1.23
N GLY A 45 -3.88 -4.75 -2.40
CA GLY A 45 -4.55 -6.00 -2.72
C GLY A 45 -3.60 -7.19 -2.93
N HIS A 46 -2.29 -6.97 -2.85
CA HIS A 46 -1.27 -8.01 -2.93
C HIS A 46 -1.12 -8.76 -1.59
N ASP A 47 -0.73 -10.04 -1.63
CA ASP A 47 -0.56 -10.92 -0.44
C ASP A 47 0.45 -10.42 0.60
N TRP A 48 1.19 -9.35 0.31
CA TRP A 48 2.11 -8.71 1.26
C TRP A 48 1.40 -7.86 2.30
N PHE A 49 0.12 -7.55 2.07
CA PHE A 49 -0.65 -6.66 2.92
C PHE A 49 -1.94 -7.32 3.39
N VAL A 50 -2.39 -6.88 4.56
CA VAL A 50 -3.68 -7.25 5.14
C VAL A 50 -4.43 -5.97 5.48
N ILE A 51 -5.68 -5.88 5.03
CA ILE A 51 -6.59 -4.81 5.42
C ILE A 51 -7.35 -5.29 6.66
N GLN A 52 -7.12 -4.61 7.79
CA GLN A 52 -7.81 -4.88 9.04
C GLN A 52 -9.26 -4.38 9.01
N VAL A 53 -10.07 -4.83 9.98
CA VAL A 53 -11.50 -4.51 10.08
C VAL A 53 -11.79 -3.01 10.26
N ASP A 54 -10.81 -2.25 10.73
CA ASP A 54 -10.85 -0.79 10.89
C ASP A 54 -10.39 -0.04 9.62
N GLY A 55 -10.07 -0.76 8.54
CA GLY A 55 -9.63 -0.20 7.27
C GLY A 55 -8.14 0.16 7.21
N MET A 56 -7.36 -0.27 8.21
CA MET A 56 -5.91 -0.06 8.24
C MET A 56 -5.18 -1.15 7.45
N VAL A 57 -4.22 -0.73 6.62
CA VAL A 57 -3.33 -1.61 5.87
C VAL A 57 -2.11 -1.93 6.73
N CYS A 58 -1.88 -3.22 6.95
CA CYS A 58 -0.73 -3.78 7.65
C CYS A 58 0.10 -4.66 6.70
N ILE A 59 1.34 -4.94 7.06
CA ILE A 59 2.14 -5.98 6.38
C ILE A 59 1.62 -7.34 6.85
N ALA A 60 1.42 -8.26 5.90
CA ALA A 60 1.10 -9.65 6.20
C ALA A 60 2.27 -10.30 6.94
N GLU A 61 2.02 -10.80 8.15
CA GLU A 61 2.97 -11.65 8.87
C GLU A 61 2.96 -13.02 8.18
N ASN A 62 4.03 -13.36 7.47
CA ASN A 62 4.22 -14.67 6.83
C ASN A 62 4.89 -15.65 7.80
#